data_AF-A0A933WIG9-F1
#
_entry.id   AF-A0A933WIG9-F1
#
_cell.length_a   1.000
_cell.length_b   1.000
_cell.length_c   1.000
_cell.angle_alpha   90.00
_cell.angle_beta   90.00
_cell.angle_gamma   90.00
#
_symmetry.space_group_name_H-M   'P 1'
#
loop_
_entity.id
_entity.type
_entity.pdbx_description
1 polymer ?
#
loop_
_entity_poly.entity_id
_entity_poly.type
_entity_poly.pdbx_seq_one_letter_code
_entity_poly.pdbx_strand_id
1 'polypeptide(L)'
;MRIPKSWVPSMAEHIVENLIKKELIEEPDVPVNTLIEETEKLLLDELMVEDRLNEEVRQFLRKYESDIEKGRLDYRKLFDMTKQKLVRERNIVL
;
A
#
# COMPACT_ATOMS: atom_id res chain seq x y z
N MET A 1 -5.76 -5.23 -0.25
CA MET A 1 -5.05 -5.14 -1.55
C MET A 1 -5.97 -5.42 -2.74
N ARG A 2 -5.87 -4.62 -3.82
CA ARG A 2 -6.56 -4.85 -5.11
C ARG A 2 -5.84 -5.84 -6.03
N ILE A 3 -4.58 -6.16 -5.74
CA ILE A 3 -3.71 -7.05 -6.53
C ILE A 3 -3.23 -8.22 -5.65
N PRO A 4 -3.22 -9.48 -6.14
CA PRO A 4 -2.67 -10.61 -5.40
C PRO A 4 -1.16 -10.45 -5.17
N LYS A 5 -0.68 -10.72 -3.95
CA LYS A 5 0.77 -10.67 -3.62
C LYS A 5 1.62 -11.57 -4.52
N SER A 6 1.05 -12.66 -5.04
CA SER A 6 1.73 -13.60 -5.94
C SER A 6 2.07 -13.01 -7.31
N TRP A 7 1.44 -11.91 -7.71
CA TRP A 7 1.71 -11.25 -8.99
C TRP A 7 2.87 -10.24 -8.90
N VAL A 8 3.22 -9.81 -7.70
CA VAL A 8 4.24 -8.78 -7.46
C VAL A 8 5.65 -9.21 -7.94
N PRO A 9 6.11 -10.46 -7.72
CA PRO A 9 7.42 -10.90 -8.22
C PRO A 9 7.49 -10.86 -9.75
N SER A 10 6.46 -11.34 -10.44
CA SER A 10 6.41 -11.36 -11.91
C SER A 10 6.34 -9.95 -12.49
N MET A 11 5.66 -9.02 -11.81
CA MET A 11 5.65 -7.61 -12.19
C MET A 11 7.01 -6.95 -11.98
N ALA A 12 7.68 -7.23 -10.85
CA ALA A 12 9.01 -6.70 -10.56
C ALA A 12 10.03 -7.15 -11.61
N GLU A 13 10.02 -8.44 -11.96
CA GLU A 13 10.85 -9.01 -13.03
C GLU A 13 10.60 -8.31 -14.37
N HIS A 14 9.34 -8.17 -14.79
CA HIS A 14 9.00 -7.47 -16.04
C HIS A 14 9.41 -5.99 -16.04
N ILE A 15 9.33 -5.31 -14.89
CA ILE A 15 9.75 -3.90 -14.77
C ILE A 15 11.26 -3.79 -14.92
N VAL A 16 12.02 -4.62 -14.21
CA VAL A 16 13.49 -4.65 -14.28
C VAL A 16 13.96 -5.03 -15.69
N GLU A 17 13.38 -6.06 -16.30
CA GLU A 17 13.69 -6.45 -17.67
C GLU A 17 13.42 -5.31 -18.66
N ASN A 18 12.30 -4.60 -18.54
CA ASN A 18 12.00 -3.45 -19.40
C ASN A 18 12.94 -2.26 -19.16
N LEU A 19 13.38 -2.03 -17.92
CA LEU A 19 14.34 -0.97 -17.60
C LEU A 19 15.70 -1.24 -18.23
N ILE A 20 16.17 -2.50 -18.16
CA ILE A 20 17.40 -2.95 -18.83
C ILE A 20 17.25 -2.86 -20.35
N LYS A 21 16.14 -3.35 -20.90
CA LYS A 21 15.87 -3.36 -22.35
C LYS A 21 15.76 -1.96 -22.96
N LYS A 22 15.36 -0.96 -22.17
CA LYS A 22 15.28 0.44 -22.58
C LYS A 22 16.61 1.20 -22.40
N GLU A 23 17.69 0.52 -22.01
CA GLU A 23 19.01 1.12 -21.72
C GLU A 23 18.94 2.25 -20.69
N LEU A 24 17.92 2.25 -19.83
CA LEU A 24 17.81 3.22 -18.72
C LEU A 24 18.79 2.88 -17.58
N ILE A 25 19.35 1.67 -17.60
CA ILE A 25 20.36 1.15 -16.67
C ILE A 25 21.47 0.56 -17.55
N GLU A 26 22.47 1.37 -17.88
CA GLU A 26 23.57 0.95 -18.76
C GLU A 26 24.54 -0.02 -18.05
N GLU A 27 24.77 0.15 -16.75
CA GLU A 27 25.58 -0.77 -15.93
C GLU A 27 25.03 -0.84 -14.49
N PRO A 28 24.35 -1.93 -14.11
CA PRO A 28 24.00 -2.12 -12.72
C PRO A 28 25.26 -2.51 -11.93
N ASP A 29 25.70 -1.64 -11.02
CA ASP A 29 26.75 -1.92 -10.00
C ASP A 29 26.34 -3.06 -9.04
N VAL A 30 25.07 -3.47 -9.10
CA VAL A 30 24.38 -4.37 -8.18
C VAL A 30 23.78 -5.53 -8.99
N PRO A 31 23.78 -6.79 -8.48
CA PRO A 31 23.19 -7.91 -9.20
C PRO A 31 21.72 -7.67 -9.57
N VAL A 32 21.33 -8.07 -10.78
CA VAL A 32 19.93 -7.93 -11.28
C VAL A 32 18.92 -8.55 -10.32
N ASN A 33 19.26 -9.67 -9.68
CA ASN A 33 18.42 -10.32 -8.67
C ASN A 33 18.14 -9.40 -7.47
N THR A 34 19.14 -8.65 -7.00
CA THR A 34 18.97 -7.69 -5.91
C THR A 34 18.09 -6.52 -6.33
N LEU A 35 18.17 -6.10 -7.60
CA LEU A 35 17.30 -5.07 -8.16
C LEU A 35 15.84 -5.53 -8.21
N ILE A 36 15.59 -6.79 -8.59
CA ILE A 36 14.26 -7.40 -8.59
C ILE A 36 13.72 -7.48 -7.16
N GLU A 37 14.52 -7.95 -6.19
CA GLU A 37 14.10 -8.02 -4.77
C GLU A 37 13.75 -6.65 -4.19
N GLU A 38 14.56 -5.61 -4.45
CA GLU A 38 14.25 -4.25 -3.99
C GLU A 38 13.01 -3.67 -4.70
N THR A 39 12.84 -3.96 -5.99
CA THR A 39 11.63 -3.56 -6.73
C THR A 39 10.39 -4.27 -6.18
N GLU A 40 10.49 -5.56 -5.87
CA GLU A 40 9.41 -6.33 -5.24
C GLU A 40 9.05 -5.75 -3.87
N LYS A 41 10.04 -5.43 -3.03
CA LYS A 41 9.82 -4.78 -1.73
C LYS A 41 9.12 -3.44 -1.88
N LEU A 42 9.59 -2.58 -2.79
CA LEU A 42 8.97 -1.28 -3.05
C LEU A 42 7.51 -1.43 -3.50
N LEU A 43 7.24 -2.35 -4.42
CA LEU A 43 5.88 -2.63 -4.87
C LEU A 43 5.01 -3.18 -3.74
N LEU A 44 5.53 -4.10 -2.94
CA LEU A 44 4.80 -4.64 -1.79
C LEU A 44 4.50 -3.56 -0.76
N ASP A 45 5.48 -2.71 -0.44
CA ASP A 45 5.32 -1.62 0.52
C ASP A 45 4.22 -0.67 0.07
N GLU A 46 4.27 -0.19 -1.18
CA GLU A 46 3.24 0.67 -1.78
C GLU A 46 1.86 0.01 -1.78
N LEU A 47 1.77 -1.26 -2.21
CA LEU A 47 0.50 -1.99 -2.23
C LEU A 47 -0.04 -2.28 -0.82
N MET A 48 0.83 -2.34 0.19
CA MET A 48 0.47 -2.54 1.60
C MET A 48 0.16 -1.23 2.33
N VAL A 49 0.46 -0.05 1.76
CA VAL A 49 0.07 1.25 2.34
C VAL A 49 -1.43 1.29 2.60
N GLU A 50 -2.26 0.81 1.65
CA GLU A 50 -3.71 0.80 1.82
C GLU A 50 -4.16 -0.12 2.96
N ASP A 51 -3.55 -1.31 3.09
CA ASP A 51 -3.89 -2.25 4.17
C ASP A 51 -3.47 -1.68 5.54
N ARG A 52 -2.28 -1.07 5.64
CA ARG A 52 -1.83 -0.37 6.85
C ARG A 52 -2.75 0.78 7.23
N LEU A 53 -3.20 1.55 6.23
CA LEU A 53 -4.18 2.63 6.42
C LEU A 53 -5.49 2.10 6.99
N ASN A 54 -6.01 0.99 6.41
CA ASN A 54 -7.25 0.37 6.87
C ASN A 54 -7.11 -0.18 8.30
N GLU A 55 -5.97 -0.77 8.65
CA GLU A 55 -5.67 -1.24 10.01
C GLU A 55 -5.64 -0.07 11.02
N GLU A 56 -4.96 1.03 10.68
CA GLU A 56 -4.94 2.25 11.50
C GLU A 56 -6.33 2.82 11.72
N VAL A 57 -7.15 2.92 10.66
CA VAL A 57 -8.54 3.37 10.77
C VAL A 57 -9.34 2.46 11.72
N ARG A 58 -9.19 1.14 11.60
CA ARG A 58 -9.85 0.18 12.51
C ARG A 58 -9.40 0.36 13.96
N GLN A 59 -8.11 0.53 14.20
CA GLN A 59 -7.58 0.79 15.55
C GLN A 59 -8.11 2.11 16.12
N PHE A 60 -8.21 3.15 15.29
CA PHE A 60 -8.80 4.42 15.70
C PHE A 60 -10.26 4.24 16.11
N LEU A 61 -11.05 3.53 15.29
CA LEU A 61 -12.46 3.29 15.57
C LEU A 61 -12.70 2.39 16.79
N ARG A 62 -11.80 1.44 17.10
CA ARG A 62 -11.87 0.64 18.34
C ARG A 62 -11.88 1.51 19.60
N LYS A 63 -11.21 2.67 19.59
CA LYS A 63 -11.24 3.60 20.73
C LYS A 63 -12.61 4.28 20.90
N TYR A 64 -13.35 4.42 19.81
CA TYR A 64 -14.69 5.01 19.78
C TYR A 64 -15.82 3.96 19.80
N GLU A 65 -15.48 2.67 19.88
CA GLU A 65 -16.42 1.55 19.84
C GLU A 65 -17.46 1.66 20.97
N SER A 66 -17.05 2.12 22.15
CA SER A 66 -17.98 2.36 23.28
C SER A 66 -18.97 3.51 23.07
N ASP A 67 -18.67 4.48 22.19
CA ASP A 67 -19.57 5.58 21.83
C ASP A 67 -20.45 5.24 20.62
N ILE A 68 -19.96 4.36 19.74
CA ILE A 68 -20.70 3.75 18.63
C ILE A 68 -21.77 2.79 19.18
N GLU A 69 -21.40 1.95 20.15
CA GLU A 69 -22.28 0.96 20.78
C GLU A 69 -23.39 1.60 21.63
N LYS A 70 -23.15 2.82 22.16
CA LYS A 70 -24.18 3.67 22.79
C LYS A 70 -25.20 4.26 21.81
N GLY A 71 -25.13 3.91 20.51
CA GLY A 71 -26.15 4.21 19.51
C GLY A 71 -26.14 5.64 18.98
N ARG A 72 -25.08 6.43 19.25
CA ARG A 72 -24.98 7.83 18.79
C ARG A 72 -24.28 8.00 17.45
N LEU A 73 -23.51 7.00 17.00
CA LEU A 73 -22.62 7.12 15.84
C LEU A 73 -22.67 5.86 14.97
N ASP A 74 -22.72 6.07 13.65
CA ASP A 74 -22.72 5.00 12.66
C ASP A 74 -21.28 4.63 12.28
N TYR A 75 -20.86 3.40 12.62
CA TYR A 75 -19.49 2.91 12.39
C TYR A 75 -19.04 3.11 10.95
N ARG A 76 -19.94 2.83 9.99
CA ARG A 76 -19.62 2.90 8.55
C ARG A 76 -19.29 4.33 8.13
N LYS A 77 -20.05 5.29 8.63
CA LYS A 77 -19.88 6.71 8.33
C LYS A 77 -18.59 7.28 8.94
N LEU A 78 -18.26 6.87 10.17
CA LEU A 78 -17.00 7.22 10.82
C LEU A 78 -15.79 6.59 10.12
N PHE A 79 -15.92 5.35 9.63
CA PHE A 79 -14.89 4.69 8.85
C PHE A 79 -14.57 5.47 7.57
N ASP A 80 -15.60 5.84 6.80
CA ASP A 80 -15.42 6.59 5.56
C ASP A 80 -14.84 7.99 5.81
N MET A 81 -15.30 8.70 6.85
CA MET A 81 -14.76 10.01 7.22
C MET A 81 -13.30 9.95 7.67
N THR A 82 -12.95 8.95 8.48
CA THR A 82 -11.58 8.77 8.99
C THR A 82 -10.65 8.33 7.86
N LYS A 83 -11.11 7.44 6.97
CA LYS A 83 -10.37 7.04 5.77
C LYS A 83 -10.09 8.25 4.88
N GLN A 84 -11.09 9.08 4.57
CA GLN A 84 -10.89 10.29 3.77
C GLN A 84 -9.91 11.28 4.42
N LYS A 85 -9.98 11.45 5.74
CA LYS A 85 -9.09 12.34 6.46
C LYS A 85 -7.63 11.85 6.40
N LEU A 86 -7.38 10.57 6.65
CA LEU A 86 -6.04 9.98 6.56
C LEU A 86 -5.49 10.01 5.13
N VAL A 87 -6.32 9.75 4.11
CA VAL A 87 -5.93 9.83 2.70
C VAL A 87 -5.43 11.24 2.34
N ARG A 88 -6.13 12.28 2.82
CA ARG A 88 -5.72 13.68 2.62
C ARG A 88 -4.46 14.05 3.40
N GLU A 89 -4.35 13.62 4.66
CA GLU A 89 -3.20 13.95 5.51
C GLU A 89 -1.90 13.28 5.01
N ARG A 90 -1.99 12.07 4.47
CA ARG A 90 -0.83 11.33 3.94
C ARG A 90 -0.63 11.47 2.44
N ASN A 91 -1.46 12.29 1.77
CA ASN A 91 -1.44 12.51 0.33
C ASN A 91 -1.42 11.21 -0.50
N ILE A 92 -2.13 10.19 -0.01
CA ILE A 92 -2.19 8.87 -0.64
C ILE A 92 -3.17 8.94 -1.81
N VAL A 93 -2.78 8.44 -2.98
CA VAL A 93 -3.68 8.31 -4.13
C VAL A 93 -4.35 6.93 -4.05
N LEU A 94 -5.67 6.88 -3.92
CA LEU A 94 -6.50 5.66 -3.89
C LEU A 94 -7.02 5.26 -5.28
#